data_AF-A0A7Y5DW09-F1
#
_entry.id   AF-A0A7Y5DW09-F1
#
_cell.length_a   1.000
_cell.length_b   1.000
_cell.length_c   1.000
_cell.angle_alpha   90.00
_cell.angle_beta   90.00
_cell.angle_gamma   90.00
#
_symmetry.space_group_name_H-M   'P 1'
#
loop_
_entity.id
_entity.type
_entity.pdbx_description
1 polymer ?
#
loop_
_entity_poly.entity_id
_entity_poly.type
_entity_poly.pdbx_seq_one_letter_code
_entity_poly.pdbx_strand_id
1 'polypeptide(L)' 'MTQKQDYFMRLLRQVAETIAAATGLSRAGKEDEAQRLIDQEIAGLAGMPVPMLKRLTPASLAAMVPGDRHAMVAELLV' A
#
# COMPACT_ATOMS: atom_id res chain seq x y z
N MET A 1 -24.72 -0.79 5.23
CA MET A 1 -23.30 -0.93 5.60
C MET A 1 -22.88 0.30 6.38
N THR A 2 -21.88 0.19 7.26
CA THR A 2 -21.37 1.34 8.03
C THR A 2 -20.36 2.14 7.18
N GLN A 3 -20.23 3.46 7.38
CA GLN A 3 -19.28 4.29 6.63
C GLN A 3 -17.84 3.75 6.64
N LYS A 4 -17.43 3.14 7.76
CA LYS A 4 -16.12 2.49 7.89
C LYS A 4 -15.98 1.28 6.96
N GLN A 5 -16.99 0.42 6.88
CA GLN A 5 -16.98 -0.73 5.97
C GLN A 5 -16.94 -0.28 4.50
N ASP A 6 -17.72 0.73 4.13
CA ASP A 6 -17.74 1.25 2.75
C ASP A 6 -16.40 1.88 2.36
N TYR A 7 -15.71 2.50 3.32
CA TYR A 7 -14.36 3.00 3.12
C TYR A 7 -13.35 1.86 2.92
N PHE A 8 -13.37 0.83 3.77
CA PHE A 8 -12.49 -0.33 3.62
C PHE A 8 -12.72 -1.09 2.32
N MET A 9 -13.97 -1.27 1.89
CA MET A 9 -14.29 -1.93 0.63
C MET A 9 -13.82 -1.12 -0.58
N ARG A 10 -13.84 0.21 -0.51
CA ARG A 10 -13.28 1.08 -1.54
C ARG A 10 -11.76 0.94 -1.63
N LEU A 11 -11.07 0.94 -0.49
CA LEU A 11 -9.62 0.70 -0.46
C LEU A 11 -9.23 -0.66 -1.03
N LEU A 12 -9.93 -1.73 -0.64
CA LEU A 12 -9.67 -3.07 -1.16
C LEU A 12 -9.87 -3.16 -2.68
N ARG A 13 -10.93 -2.52 -3.19
CA ARG A 13 -11.18 -2.45 -4.63
C ARG A 13 -10.04 -1.73 -5.35
N GLN A 14 -9.64 -0.56 -4.85
CA GLN A 14 -8.58 0.26 -5.42
C GLN A 14 -7.24 -0.51 -5.47
N VAL A 15 -6.89 -1.24 -4.42
CA VAL A 15 -5.70 -2.12 -4.39
C VAL A 15 -5.82 -3.24 -5.42
N ALA A 16 -6.97 -3.91 -5.51
CA ALA A 16 -7.17 -5.00 -6.47
C ALA A 16 -7.07 -4.51 -7.94
N GLU A 17 -7.65 -3.34 -8.25
CA GLU A 17 -7.58 -2.71 -9.57
C GLU A 17 -6.13 -2.36 -9.94
N THR A 18 -5.38 -1.81 -8.99
CA THR A 18 -3.96 -1.48 -9.18
C THR A 18 -3.11 -2.72 -9.46
N ILE A 19 -3.31 -3.80 -8.69
CA ILE A 19 -2.59 -5.07 -8.91
C ILE A 19 -2.92 -5.65 -10.28
N ALA A 20 -4.20 -5.64 -10.67
CA ALA A 20 -4.62 -6.15 -11.97
C ALA A 20 -3.98 -5.35 -13.11
N ALA A 21 -3.98 -4.02 -13.03
CA ALA A 21 -3.37 -3.14 -14.02
C ALA A 21 -1.85 -3.33 -14.10
N ALA A 22 -1.15 -3.38 -12.96
CA ALA A 22 0.29 -3.60 -12.93
C ALA A 22 0.67 -4.98 -13.49
N THR A 23 -0.12 -6.01 -13.17
CA THR A 23 0.07 -7.36 -13.74
C THR A 23 -0.13 -7.35 -15.26
N GLY A 24 -1.13 -6.62 -15.76
CA GLY A 24 -1.35 -6.43 -17.19
C GLY A 24 -0.15 -5.77 -17.88
N LEU A 25 0.40 -4.71 -17.29
CA LEU A 25 1.59 -4.01 -17.78
C LEU A 25 2.83 -4.92 -17.79
N SER A 26 3.06 -5.66 -16.70
CA SER A 26 4.17 -6.61 -16.60
C SER A 26 4.06 -7.72 -17.66
N ARG A 27 2.86 -8.29 -17.87
CA ARG A 27 2.62 -9.28 -18.94
C ARG A 27 2.86 -8.73 -20.35
N ALA A 28 2.72 -7.42 -20.54
CA ALA A 28 3.02 -6.74 -21.80
C ALA A 28 4.51 -6.34 -21.93
N GLY A 29 5.38 -6.73 -20.98
CA GLY A 29 6.80 -6.38 -20.97
C GLY A 29 7.09 -4.95 -20.49
N LYS A 30 6.09 -4.25 -19.93
CA LYS A 30 6.20 -2.86 -19.47
C LYS A 30 6.46 -2.79 -17.97
N GLU A 31 7.54 -3.41 -17.52
CA GLU A 31 7.85 -3.55 -16.09
C GLU A 31 8.04 -2.19 -15.40
N ASP A 32 8.72 -1.23 -16.05
CA ASP A 32 8.91 0.11 -15.48
C ASP A 32 7.60 0.90 -15.31
N GLU A 33 6.62 0.69 -16.20
CA GLU A 33 5.30 1.30 -16.08
C GLU A 33 4.50 0.63 -14.95
N ALA A 34 4.58 -0.69 -14.84
CA ALA A 34 3.96 -1.45 -13.76
C ALA A 34 4.49 -1.02 -12.39
N GLN A 35 5.81 -0.89 -12.25
CA GLN A 35 6.44 -0.46 -11.01
C GLN A 35 6.05 0.97 -10.65
N ARG A 36 6.06 1.90 -11.62
CA ARG A 36 5.63 3.29 -11.39
C ARG A 36 4.17 3.39 -10.95
N LEU A 37 3.29 2.57 -11.53
CA LEU A 37 1.88 2.52 -11.13
C LEU A 37 1.74 2.11 -9.66
N ILE A 38 2.43 1.04 -9.26
CA ILE A 38 2.43 0.56 -7.87
C ILE A 38 2.99 1.62 -6.93
N ASP A 39 4.11 2.24 -7.27
CA ASP A 39 4.75 3.25 -6.42
C ASP A 39 3.88 4.50 -6.23
N GLN A 40 3.17 4.93 -7.27
CA GLN A 40 2.21 6.04 -7.21
C GLN A 40 1.03 5.72 -6.29
N GLU A 41 0.48 4.51 -6.43
CA GLU A 41 -0.65 4.09 -5.62
C GLU A 41 -0.28 3.97 -4.13
N ILE A 42 0.88 3.37 -3.84
CA ILE A 42 1.41 3.29 -2.47
C ILE A 42 1.62 4.70 -1.92
N ALA A 43 2.14 5.64 -2.73
CA ALA A 43 2.34 7.01 -2.28
C ALA A 43 1.02 7.74 -2.00
N GLY A 44 -0.03 7.50 -2.79
CA GLY A 44 -1.37 8.03 -2.54
C GLY A 44 -2.00 7.48 -1.26
N LEU A 45 -1.85 6.18 -1.00
CA LEU A 45 -2.42 5.51 0.18
C LEU A 45 -1.66 5.84 1.47
N ALA A 46 -0.33 5.87 1.42
CA ALA A 46 0.52 6.12 2.58
C ALA A 46 0.81 7.61 2.81
N GLY A 47 0.49 8.48 1.85
CA GLY A 47 0.80 9.91 1.89
C GLY A 47 2.29 10.23 1.74
N MET A 48 3.12 9.27 1.31
CA MET A 48 4.56 9.46 1.12
C MET A 48 5.18 8.50 0.09
N PRO A 49 6.27 8.90 -0.59
CA PRO A 49 6.95 8.05 -1.56
C PRO A 49 7.51 6.75 -0.98
N VAL A 50 7.53 5.68 -1.78
CA VAL A 50 8.07 4.36 -1.41
C VAL A 50 9.52 4.40 -0.87
N PRO A 51 10.46 5.20 -1.42
CA PRO A 51 11.80 5.30 -0.84
C PRO A 51 11.83 5.84 0.60
N MET A 52 10.86 6.67 0.98
CA MET A 52 10.72 7.14 2.36
C MET A 52 10.15 6.05 3.25
N LEU A 53 9.14 5.31 2.78
CA LEU A 53 8.57 4.16 3.50
C LEU A 53 9.62 3.10 3.81
N LYS A 54 10.46 2.76 2.83
CA LYS A 54 11.55 1.77 2.99
C LYS A 54 12.60 2.19 4.03
N ARG A 55 12.67 3.48 4.38
CA ARG A 55 13.60 4.01 5.39
C ARG A 55 12.98 4.11 6.77
N LEU A 56 11.68 3.85 6.91
CA LEU A 56 11.02 3.83 8.20
C LEU A 56 11.50 2.63 8.99
N THR A 57 11.86 2.87 10.25
CA THR A 57 12.10 1.78 11.19
C THR A 57 10.78 1.15 11.60
N PRO A 58 10.76 -0.12 12.02
CA PRO A 58 9.57 -0.74 12.60
C PRO A 58 8.95 0.10 13.73
N ALA A 59 9.78 0.76 14.55
CA ALA A 59 9.34 1.70 15.58
C ALA A 59 8.61 2.92 15.02
N SER A 60 9.08 3.47 13.89
CA SER A 60 8.44 4.61 13.22
C SER A 60 7.10 4.21 12.59
N LEU A 61 7.03 3.04 11.98
CA LEU A 61 5.80 2.48 11.42
C LEU A 61 4.76 2.20 12.52
N ALA A 62 5.20 1.65 13.65
CA ALA A 62 4.34 1.49 14.82
C ALA A 62 3.76 2.84 15.24
N ALA A 63 4.58 3.88 15.41
CA ALA A 63 4.11 5.21 15.83
C ALA A 63 3.09 5.86 14.84
N MET A 64 3.07 5.45 13.58
CA MET A 64 2.15 5.97 12.56
C MET A 64 0.77 5.29 12.53
N VAL A 65 0.59 4.15 13.22
CA VAL A 65 -0.69 3.43 13.27
C VAL A 65 -1.36 3.70 14.62
N PRO A 66 -2.50 4.41 14.71
CA PRO A 66 -3.13 4.65 16.00
C PRO A 66 -3.76 3.36 16.58
N GLY A 67 -3.39 2.99 17.82
CA GLY A 67 -3.99 1.90 18.62
C GLY A 67 -3.28 0.54 18.51
N ASP A 68 -3.80 -0.50 19.15
CA ASP A 68 -3.21 -1.86 19.33
C ASP A 68 -2.80 -2.63 18.06
N ARG A 69 -2.91 -2.04 16.86
CA ARG A 69 -2.50 -2.62 15.58
C ARG A 69 -0.98 -2.56 15.30
N HIS A 70 -0.20 -2.02 16.24
CA HIS A 70 1.26 -1.94 16.17
C HIS A 70 1.94 -3.31 15.98
N ALA A 71 1.40 -4.36 16.58
CA ALA A 71 1.97 -5.71 16.52
C ALA A 71 1.91 -6.34 15.11
N MET A 72 0.79 -6.16 14.40
CA MET A 72 0.60 -6.76 13.07
C MET A 72 1.54 -6.16 11.99
N VAL A 73 1.83 -4.87 12.08
CA VAL A 73 2.73 -4.21 11.10
C VAL A 73 4.19 -4.59 11.35
N ALA A 74 4.58 -4.80 12.61
CA ALA A 74 5.92 -5.25 12.95
C ALA A 74 6.17 -6.71 12.52
N GLU A 75 5.17 -7.60 12.64
CA GLU A 75 5.28 -9.01 12.19
C GLU A 75 5.28 -9.17 10.66
N LEU A 76 4.63 -8.29 9.90
CA LEU A 76 4.58 -8.36 8.43
C LEU A 76 5.88 -7.90 7.74
N LEU A 77 6.85 -7.36 8.49
CA LEU A 77 8.10 -6.79 7.97
C LEU A 77 9.35 -7.56 8.41
N VAL A 78 9.18 -8.69 9.11
CA VAL A 78 10.24 -9.67 9.45
C VAL A 78 10.10 -10.88 8.52
#